data_AF-A0A1S3VHX6-F1
#
_entry.id   AF-A0A1S3VHX6-F1
#
_cell.length_a   1.000
_cell.length_b   1.000
_cell.length_c   1.000
_cell.angle_alpha   90.00
_cell.angle_beta   90.00
_cell.angle_gamma   90.00
#
_symmetry.space_group_name_H-M   'P 1'
#
loop_
_entity.id
_entity.type
_entity.pdbx_description
1 polymer ?
#
loop_
_entity_poly.entity_id
_entity_poly.type
_entity_poly.pdbx_seq_one_letter_code
_entity_poly.pdbx_strand_id
1 'polypeptide(L)'
;MQKFRKPESTNVAMTERRNWGNIFKCLVQMVRDQQNQLQSFASRHNFLEDRLRMQHEGWISDVRFHKDQISQLNGILAFEEKKRSLEDAKADLALGLKHREAAILKWILEHTEDELGDFKEWFEILSRKSSVREDQGTKSKDTGKKKKGTTDKENKPIWNTAEKDKCSCHEFSLLKSEYDKLSLEKYSEVSELLAEKKFVWNQYKIMENDYTAKLKTKEAEVEKANEKIKVLVSGMEQLRSENYEKDSKICELESKIAEMEAETKSLNKEISGLSVELESLRKLQNNNVTPVLNHCSDGNKASGLGIKSIKSRSMIVQKEIRTPEQPAAKSSERGKRSMKRKEPPVIPIVTPKLFSSSFKVPKLKSSAKVRNDR
;
A
#
# COMPACT_ATOMS: atom_id res chain seq x y z
N MET A 1 -21.83 -42.36 108.30
CA MET A 1 -22.04 -42.82 106.91
C MET A 1 -22.29 -41.62 106.02
N GLN A 2 -21.28 -41.16 105.27
CA GLN A 2 -21.41 -40.00 104.39
C GLN A 2 -21.27 -40.47 102.94
N LYS A 3 -22.38 -40.49 102.20
CA LYS A 3 -22.41 -40.84 100.77
C LYS A 3 -21.82 -39.67 99.99
N PHE A 4 -20.61 -39.85 99.46
CA PHE A 4 -20.03 -38.93 98.48
C PHE A 4 -20.81 -39.01 97.16
N ARG A 5 -21.55 -37.94 96.84
CA ARG A 5 -22.04 -37.69 95.48
C ARG A 5 -20.83 -37.49 94.55
N LYS A 6 -20.77 -38.26 93.46
CA LYS A 6 -19.84 -38.02 92.34
C LYS A 6 -20.17 -36.69 91.65
N PRO A 7 -19.18 -35.95 91.12
CA PRO A 7 -19.42 -34.64 90.55
C PRO A 7 -19.93 -34.74 89.10
N GLU A 8 -21.10 -34.17 88.83
CA GLU A 8 -21.67 -33.96 87.48
C GLU A 8 -20.91 -32.89 86.66
N SER A 9 -19.90 -32.22 87.24
CA SER A 9 -19.24 -31.04 86.65
C SER A 9 -18.29 -31.33 85.48
N THR A 10 -17.76 -32.55 85.35
CA THR A 10 -16.81 -32.91 84.28
C THR A 10 -17.49 -33.13 82.93
N ASN A 11 -18.75 -33.59 82.91
CA ASN A 11 -19.51 -33.76 81.66
C ASN A 11 -19.94 -32.42 81.06
N VAL A 12 -20.27 -31.42 81.88
CA VAL A 12 -20.68 -30.09 81.42
C VAL A 12 -19.52 -29.37 80.73
N ALA A 13 -18.32 -29.39 81.32
CA ALA A 13 -17.12 -28.75 80.75
C ALA A 13 -16.67 -29.40 79.42
N MET A 14 -16.82 -30.72 79.27
CA MET A 14 -16.55 -31.39 77.99
C MET A 14 -17.58 -31.01 76.91
N THR A 15 -18.84 -30.80 77.31
CA THR A 15 -19.91 -30.40 76.39
C THR A 15 -19.72 -28.97 75.90
N GLU A 16 -19.33 -28.04 76.77
CA GLU A 16 -18.99 -26.66 76.38
C GLU A 16 -17.80 -26.58 75.43
N ARG A 17 -16.72 -27.33 75.69
CA ARG A 17 -15.57 -27.38 74.78
C ARG A 17 -15.97 -27.87 73.39
N ARG A 18 -16.87 -28.86 73.31
CA ARG A 18 -17.39 -29.38 72.04
C ARG A 18 -18.24 -28.34 71.32
N ASN A 19 -19.07 -27.60 72.04
CA ASN A 19 -19.91 -26.53 71.49
C ASN A 19 -19.06 -25.40 70.92
N TRP A 20 -18.05 -24.92 71.64
CA TRP A 20 -17.10 -23.92 71.13
C TRP A 20 -16.31 -24.41 69.93
N GLY A 21 -15.92 -25.69 69.91
CA GLY A 21 -15.30 -26.31 68.74
C GLY A 21 -16.20 -26.32 67.51
N ASN A 22 -17.51 -26.55 67.69
CA ASN A 22 -18.49 -26.49 66.61
C ASN A 22 -18.71 -25.05 66.12
N ILE A 23 -18.82 -24.08 67.02
CA ILE A 23 -18.95 -22.65 66.68
C ILE A 23 -17.73 -22.18 65.89
N PHE A 24 -16.53 -22.49 66.36
CA PHE A 24 -15.29 -22.14 65.66
C PHE A 24 -15.23 -22.76 64.27
N LYS A 25 -15.60 -24.03 64.12
CA LYS A 25 -15.68 -24.69 62.80
C LYS A 25 -16.67 -23.99 61.86
N CYS A 26 -17.85 -23.61 62.37
CA CYS A 26 -18.84 -22.88 61.57
C CYS A 26 -18.32 -21.51 61.13
N LEU A 27 -17.65 -20.77 62.01
CA LEU A 27 -17.03 -19.48 61.67
C LEU A 27 -15.93 -19.63 60.61
N VAL A 28 -15.05 -20.62 60.76
CA VAL A 28 -14.00 -20.89 59.76
C VAL A 28 -14.61 -21.26 58.40
N GLN A 29 -15.68 -22.06 58.39
CA GLN A 29 -16.36 -22.41 57.15
C GLN A 29 -16.98 -21.18 56.49
N MET A 30 -17.68 -20.34 57.26
CA MET A 30 -18.27 -19.09 56.76
C MET A 30 -17.21 -18.15 56.16
N VAL A 31 -16.05 -18.01 56.80
CA VAL A 31 -14.95 -17.19 56.27
C VAL A 31 -14.41 -17.77 54.95
N ARG A 32 -14.27 -19.11 54.86
CA ARG A 32 -13.87 -19.75 53.59
C ARG A 32 -14.91 -19.55 52.50
N ASP A 33 -16.19 -19.67 52.83
CA ASP A 33 -17.28 -19.48 51.88
C ASP A 33 -17.29 -18.03 51.36
N GLN A 34 -17.11 -17.05 52.24
CA GLN A 34 -16.96 -15.64 51.86
C GLN A 34 -15.72 -15.40 50.98
N GLN A 35 -14.58 -16.02 51.31
CA GLN A 35 -13.37 -15.93 50.50
C GLN A 35 -13.59 -16.50 49.09
N ASN A 36 -14.24 -17.66 48.99
CA ASN A 36 -14.58 -18.29 47.71
C ASN A 36 -15.55 -17.43 46.89
N GLN A 37 -16.55 -16.82 47.54
CA GLN A 37 -17.47 -15.90 46.89
C GLN A 37 -16.73 -14.68 46.33
N LEU A 38 -15.83 -14.07 47.11
CA LEU A 38 -15.05 -12.91 46.67
C LEU A 38 -14.14 -13.26 45.50
N GLN A 39 -13.51 -14.44 45.53
CA GLN A 39 -12.70 -14.94 44.42
C GLN A 39 -13.54 -15.17 43.16
N SER A 40 -14.74 -15.75 43.29
CA SER A 40 -15.65 -15.95 42.15
C SER A 40 -16.10 -14.62 41.54
N PHE A 41 -16.33 -13.60 42.37
CA PHE A 41 -16.69 -12.26 41.91
C PHE A 41 -15.54 -11.60 41.16
N ALA A 42 -14.31 -11.70 41.68
CA ALA A 42 -13.12 -11.20 41.01
C ALA A 42 -12.91 -11.86 39.64
N SER A 43 -13.05 -13.19 39.55
CA SER A 43 -12.98 -13.91 38.28
C SER A 43 -14.04 -13.45 37.28
N ARG A 44 -15.28 -13.23 37.74
CA ARG A 44 -16.36 -12.73 36.88
C ARG A 44 -16.11 -11.30 36.40
N HIS A 45 -15.57 -10.43 37.26
CA HIS A 45 -15.21 -9.07 36.89
C HIS A 45 -14.13 -9.07 35.80
N ASN A 46 -13.07 -9.88 35.94
CA ASN A 46 -12.02 -10.01 34.94
C ASN A 46 -12.59 -10.48 33.59
N PHE A 47 -13.46 -11.50 33.60
CA PHE A 47 -14.12 -11.96 32.38
C PHE A 47 -14.95 -10.87 31.68
N LEU A 48 -15.68 -10.05 32.47
CA LEU A 48 -16.45 -8.93 31.94
C LEU A 48 -15.54 -7.85 31.35
N GLU A 49 -14.45 -7.52 32.04
CA GLU A 49 -13.45 -6.56 31.58
C GLU A 49 -12.81 -7.01 30.26
N ASP A 50 -12.39 -8.27 30.17
CA ASP A 50 -11.81 -8.84 28.95
C ASP A 50 -12.81 -8.80 27.79
N ARG A 51 -14.09 -9.10 28.04
CA ARG A 51 -15.13 -9.02 27.02
C ARG A 51 -15.35 -7.59 26.53
N LEU A 52 -15.41 -6.62 27.44
CA LEU A 52 -15.52 -5.20 27.11
C LEU A 52 -14.33 -4.72 26.29
N ARG A 53 -13.11 -5.14 26.67
CA ARG A 53 -11.88 -4.82 25.95
C ARG A 53 -11.91 -5.37 24.52
N MET A 54 -12.24 -6.65 24.35
CA MET A 54 -12.33 -7.26 23.02
C MET A 54 -13.38 -6.58 22.13
N GLN A 55 -14.54 -6.23 22.68
CA GLN A 55 -15.57 -5.50 21.94
C GLN A 55 -15.08 -4.11 21.52
N HIS A 56 -14.43 -3.39 22.43
CA HIS A 56 -13.90 -2.06 22.15
C HIS A 56 -12.80 -2.08 21.08
N GLU A 57 -11.89 -3.04 21.15
CA GLU A 57 -10.83 -3.23 20.14
C GLU A 57 -11.40 -3.60 18.77
N GLY A 58 -12.45 -4.45 18.75
CA GLY A 58 -13.21 -4.75 17.54
C GLY A 58 -13.81 -3.50 16.92
N TRP A 59 -14.53 -2.70 17.71
CA TRP A 59 -15.14 -1.45 17.24
C TRP A 59 -14.11 -0.45 16.72
N ILE A 60 -12.97 -0.29 17.40
CA ILE A 60 -11.88 0.58 16.92
C ILE A 60 -11.36 0.10 15.57
N SER A 61 -11.25 -1.22 15.38
CA SER A 61 -10.75 -1.80 14.14
C SER A 61 -11.74 -1.60 13.00
N ASP A 62 -13.04 -1.79 13.24
CA ASP A 62 -14.10 -1.53 12.25
C ASP A 62 -14.16 -0.05 11.85
N VAL A 63 -14.07 0.86 12.82
CA VAL A 63 -14.03 2.32 12.56
C VAL A 63 -12.81 2.69 11.71
N ARG A 64 -11.63 2.14 12.02
CA ARG A 64 -10.42 2.36 11.20
C ARG A 64 -10.60 1.82 9.79
N PHE A 65 -11.12 0.61 9.65
CA PHE A 65 -11.36 -0.03 8.37
C PHE A 65 -12.30 0.81 7.49
N HIS A 66 -13.45 1.24 8.02
CA HIS A 66 -14.38 2.07 7.26
C HIS A 66 -13.81 3.45 6.93
N LYS A 67 -13.04 4.04 7.83
CA LYS A 67 -12.34 5.31 7.55
C LYS A 67 -11.35 5.16 6.40
N ASP A 68 -10.61 4.06 6.35
CA ASP A 68 -9.67 3.76 5.28
C ASP A 68 -10.39 3.52 3.95
N GLN A 69 -11.51 2.79 3.96
CA GLN A 69 -12.36 2.60 2.78
C GLN A 69 -12.91 3.92 2.23
N ILE A 70 -13.44 4.78 3.10
CA ILE A 70 -13.93 6.12 2.71
C ILE A 70 -12.80 6.94 2.10
N SER A 71 -11.60 6.88 2.70
CA SER A 71 -10.43 7.61 2.19
C SER A 71 -10.01 7.13 0.79
N GLN A 72 -10.06 5.81 0.54
CA GLN A 72 -9.81 5.24 -0.79
C GLN A 72 -10.85 5.69 -1.82
N LEU A 73 -12.14 5.61 -1.48
CA LEU A 73 -13.22 6.04 -2.38
C LEU A 73 -13.14 7.52 -2.72
N ASN A 74 -12.83 8.37 -1.73
CA ASN A 74 -12.63 9.80 -1.96
C ASN A 74 -11.44 10.06 -2.90
N GLY A 75 -10.35 9.28 -2.78
CA GLY A 75 -9.22 9.35 -3.71
C GLY A 75 -9.60 9.00 -5.14
N ILE A 76 -10.39 7.94 -5.33
CA ILE A 76 -10.90 7.53 -6.65
C ILE A 76 -11.80 8.62 -7.25
N LEU A 77 -12.74 9.15 -6.47
CA LEU A 77 -13.64 10.23 -6.91
C LEU A 77 -12.87 11.47 -7.34
N ALA A 78 -11.88 11.90 -6.56
CA ALA A 78 -11.04 13.05 -6.91
C ALA A 78 -10.25 12.82 -8.20
N PHE A 79 -9.76 11.59 -8.42
CA PHE A 79 -9.08 11.22 -9.65
C PHE A 79 -10.02 11.28 -10.87
N GLU A 80 -11.23 10.73 -10.75
CA GLU A 80 -12.23 10.76 -11.82
C GLU A 80 -12.69 12.18 -12.15
N GLU A 81 -12.86 13.04 -11.15
CA GLU A 81 -13.18 14.46 -11.34
C GLU A 81 -12.07 15.18 -12.13
N LYS A 82 -10.80 14.97 -11.74
CA LYS A 82 -9.66 15.54 -12.47
C LYS A 82 -9.56 15.00 -13.89
N LYS A 83 -9.84 13.71 -14.10
CA LYS A 83 -9.90 13.10 -15.43
C LYS A 83 -10.98 13.75 -16.29
N ARG A 84 -12.17 13.99 -15.76
CA ARG A 84 -13.26 14.67 -16.47
C ARG A 84 -12.87 16.10 -16.85
N SER A 85 -12.35 16.87 -15.89
CA SER A 85 -11.86 18.24 -16.12
C SER A 85 -10.76 18.31 -17.19
N LEU A 86 -9.89 17.30 -17.27
CA LEU A 86 -8.87 17.21 -18.30
C LEU A 86 -9.48 16.99 -19.70
N GLU A 87 -10.45 16.09 -19.82
CA GLU A 87 -11.12 15.85 -21.11
C GLU A 87 -11.93 17.08 -21.55
N ASP A 88 -12.58 17.77 -20.61
CA ASP A 88 -13.28 19.03 -20.90
C ASP A 88 -12.31 20.11 -21.42
N ALA A 89 -11.18 20.32 -20.73
CA ALA A 89 -10.17 21.28 -21.16
C ALA A 89 -9.56 20.94 -22.53
N LYS A 90 -9.42 19.65 -22.83
CA LYS A 90 -8.97 19.16 -24.13
C LYS A 90 -10.00 19.43 -25.24
N ALA A 91 -11.28 19.26 -24.94
CA ALA A 91 -12.36 19.61 -25.87
C ALA A 91 -12.40 21.12 -26.14
N ASP A 92 -12.27 21.95 -25.10
CA ASP A 92 -12.22 23.41 -25.23
C ASP A 92 -11.03 23.86 -26.08
N LEU A 93 -9.85 23.27 -25.87
CA LEU A 93 -8.66 23.56 -26.68
C LEU A 93 -8.90 23.19 -28.15
N ALA A 94 -9.46 22.01 -28.42
CA ALA A 94 -9.76 21.57 -29.77
C ALA A 94 -10.76 22.50 -30.48
N LEU A 95 -11.81 22.93 -29.77
CA LEU A 95 -12.76 23.92 -30.26
C LEU A 95 -12.09 25.26 -30.56
N GLY A 96 -11.23 25.74 -29.65
CA GLY A 96 -10.47 26.98 -29.82
C GLY A 96 -9.54 26.94 -31.05
N LEU A 97 -8.87 25.82 -31.29
CA LEU A 97 -8.06 25.61 -32.49
C LEU A 97 -8.91 25.65 -33.76
N LYS A 98 -10.09 25.01 -33.74
CA LYS A 98 -11.03 25.02 -34.88
C LYS A 98 -11.59 26.41 -35.16
N HIS A 99 -11.91 27.18 -34.13
CA HIS A 99 -12.35 28.57 -34.27
C HIS A 99 -11.26 29.44 -34.89
N ARG A 100 -10.01 29.29 -34.45
CA ARG A 100 -8.87 30.02 -35.02
C ARG A 100 -8.62 29.64 -36.49
N GLU A 101 -8.67 28.35 -36.81
CA GLU A 101 -8.55 27.86 -38.18
C GLU A 101 -9.66 28.46 -39.08
N ALA A 102 -10.90 28.44 -38.64
CA ALA A 102 -12.02 29.04 -39.35
C ALA A 102 -11.86 30.56 -39.56
N ALA A 103 -11.35 31.28 -38.54
CA ALA A 103 -11.10 32.71 -38.64
C ALA A 103 -10.01 33.05 -39.69
N ILE A 104 -8.93 32.25 -39.74
CA ILE A 104 -7.88 32.41 -40.74
C ILE A 104 -8.41 32.13 -42.14
N LEU A 105 -9.15 31.04 -42.33
CA LEU A 105 -9.74 30.71 -43.62
C LEU A 105 -10.71 31.78 -44.10
N LYS A 106 -11.54 32.31 -43.19
CA LYS A 106 -12.43 33.43 -43.48
C LYS A 106 -11.66 34.67 -43.93
N TRP A 107 -10.60 35.05 -43.21
CA TRP A 107 -9.76 36.21 -43.56
C TRP A 107 -9.11 36.05 -44.94
N ILE A 108 -8.57 34.86 -45.25
CA ILE A 108 -8.01 34.57 -46.58
C ILE A 108 -9.09 34.74 -47.66
N LEU A 109 -10.30 34.23 -47.42
CA LEU A 109 -11.39 34.25 -48.38
C LEU A 109 -11.86 35.69 -48.66
N GLU A 110 -12.08 36.47 -47.61
CA GLU A 110 -12.41 37.91 -47.71
C GLU A 110 -11.33 38.67 -48.49
N HIS A 111 -10.05 38.44 -48.17
CA HIS A 111 -8.95 39.11 -48.87
C HIS A 111 -8.88 38.75 -50.36
N THR A 112 -9.07 37.47 -50.71
CA THR A 112 -9.09 37.04 -52.12
C THR A 112 -10.30 37.59 -52.89
N GLU A 113 -11.42 37.84 -52.20
CA GLU A 113 -12.62 38.41 -52.81
C GLU A 113 -12.44 39.91 -53.09
N ASP A 114 -11.78 40.64 -52.19
CA ASP A 114 -11.35 42.02 -52.39
C ASP A 114 -10.38 42.13 -53.58
N GLU A 115 -9.31 41.30 -53.62
CA GLU A 115 -8.36 41.26 -54.74
C GLU A 115 -9.07 40.96 -56.08
N LEU A 116 -10.01 40.01 -56.09
CA LEU A 116 -10.79 39.67 -57.29
C LEU A 116 -11.66 40.86 -57.75
N GLY A 117 -12.20 41.62 -56.80
CA GLY A 117 -12.91 42.87 -57.07
C GLY A 117 -12.03 43.89 -57.77
N ASP A 118 -10.84 44.15 -57.21
CA ASP A 118 -9.84 45.06 -57.79
C ASP A 118 -9.44 44.63 -59.20
N PHE A 119 -9.20 43.33 -59.41
CA PHE A 119 -8.88 42.79 -60.74
C PHE A 119 -10.01 42.99 -61.74
N LYS A 120 -11.26 42.77 -61.35
CA LYS A 120 -12.42 43.03 -62.22
C LYS A 120 -12.53 44.50 -62.60
N GLU A 121 -12.33 45.40 -61.65
CA GLU A 121 -12.39 46.85 -61.91
C GLU A 121 -11.26 47.28 -62.86
N TRP A 122 -10.04 46.77 -62.66
CA TRP A 122 -8.92 46.97 -63.59
C TRP A 122 -9.25 46.46 -65.00
N PHE A 123 -9.88 45.28 -65.11
CA PHE A 123 -10.25 44.71 -66.39
C PHE A 123 -11.32 45.54 -67.10
N GLU A 124 -12.33 46.03 -66.37
CA GLU A 124 -13.35 46.95 -66.89
C GLU A 124 -12.73 48.27 -67.38
N ILE A 125 -11.76 48.84 -66.64
CA ILE A 125 -11.03 50.05 -67.06
C ILE A 125 -10.26 49.78 -68.36
N LEU A 126 -9.59 48.64 -68.48
CA LEU A 126 -8.85 48.24 -69.68
C LEU A 126 -9.79 48.01 -70.88
N SER A 127 -10.93 47.35 -70.69
CA SER A 127 -11.96 47.14 -71.72
C SER A 127 -12.61 48.45 -72.17
N ARG A 128 -12.86 49.39 -71.25
CA ARG A 128 -13.32 50.75 -71.62
C ARG A 128 -12.28 51.48 -72.46
N LYS A 129 -11.00 51.43 -72.06
CA LYS A 129 -9.89 52.05 -72.81
C LYS A 129 -9.67 51.44 -74.20
N SER A 130 -9.95 50.15 -74.41
CA SER A 130 -9.85 49.52 -75.74
C SER A 130 -11.02 49.89 -76.64
N SER A 131 -12.24 50.00 -76.11
CA SER A 131 -13.43 50.44 -76.87
C SER A 131 -13.38 51.91 -77.33
N VAL A 132 -12.61 52.76 -76.65
CA VAL A 132 -12.42 54.18 -77.00
C VAL A 132 -11.42 54.36 -78.17
N ARG A 133 -10.77 53.29 -78.65
CA ARG A 133 -9.73 53.35 -79.70
C ARG A 133 -10.17 52.88 -81.08
N GLU A 134 -11.43 52.49 -81.28
CA GLU A 134 -11.90 51.97 -82.57
C GLU A 134 -12.40 53.03 -83.57
N ASP A 135 -12.23 54.33 -83.29
CA ASP A 135 -12.57 55.41 -84.24
C ASP A 135 -11.37 56.09 -84.95
N GLN A 136 -10.17 55.52 -84.87
CA GLN A 136 -9.07 55.92 -85.76
C GLN A 136 -8.39 54.71 -86.38
N GLY A 137 -8.96 54.30 -87.52
CA GLY A 137 -8.36 53.29 -88.38
C GLY A 137 -7.03 53.77 -88.96
N THR A 138 -6.07 52.87 -89.08
CA THR A 138 -5.21 52.83 -90.27
C THR A 138 -4.65 51.42 -90.45
N LYS A 139 -4.89 50.88 -91.65
CA LYS A 139 -4.27 49.69 -92.24
C LYS A 139 -2.76 49.70 -92.08
N SER A 140 -2.14 48.54 -91.87
CA SER A 140 -1.04 48.11 -92.76
C SER A 140 -0.75 46.63 -92.62
N LYS A 141 -0.28 46.09 -93.74
CA LYS A 141 -0.23 44.71 -94.17
C LYS A 141 1.07 44.03 -93.71
N ASP A 142 0.93 42.73 -93.57
CA ASP A 142 1.96 41.71 -93.35
C ASP A 142 3.01 41.61 -94.49
N THR A 143 4.00 40.74 -94.29
CA THR A 143 5.16 40.32 -95.12
C THR A 143 6.49 41.00 -94.75
N GLY A 144 7.62 40.32 -94.55
CA GLY A 144 7.98 38.90 -94.68
C GLY A 144 9.47 38.79 -95.08
N LYS A 145 10.28 38.12 -94.24
CA LYS A 145 11.51 37.36 -94.58
C LYS A 145 12.70 38.06 -95.31
N LYS A 146 13.90 38.05 -94.69
CA LYS A 146 15.09 37.19 -94.98
C LYS A 146 16.46 37.84 -94.67
N LYS A 147 17.35 36.98 -94.12
CA LYS A 147 18.81 36.82 -94.36
C LYS A 147 19.84 37.85 -93.84
N LYS A 148 20.63 37.38 -92.87
CA LYS A 148 22.07 36.98 -92.94
C LYS A 148 23.04 37.93 -93.66
N GLY A 149 24.04 38.43 -92.93
CA GLY A 149 25.27 38.99 -93.52
C GLY A 149 26.17 39.65 -92.49
N THR A 150 27.42 39.22 -92.46
CA THR A 150 28.52 39.51 -91.54
C THR A 150 29.17 40.89 -91.77
N THR A 151 30.09 41.23 -90.86
CA THR A 151 31.26 42.13 -90.93
C THR A 151 31.10 43.63 -90.62
N ASP A 152 31.69 43.95 -89.46
CA ASP A 152 32.41 45.15 -89.06
C ASP A 152 32.54 46.29 -90.07
N LYS A 153 32.06 47.46 -89.64
CA LYS A 153 32.72 48.74 -89.91
C LYS A 153 32.41 49.72 -88.79
N GLU A 154 33.50 50.25 -88.25
CA GLU A 154 33.56 51.39 -87.37
C GLU A 154 32.57 52.48 -87.79
N ASN A 155 31.72 52.90 -86.86
CA ASN A 155 31.11 54.21 -86.87
C ASN A 155 30.93 54.61 -85.41
N LYS A 156 31.79 55.52 -84.94
CA LYS A 156 31.49 56.37 -83.78
C LYS A 156 30.19 57.11 -84.07
N PRO A 157 29.20 57.09 -83.17
CA PRO A 157 28.33 58.23 -83.03
C PRO A 157 28.79 58.99 -81.79
N ILE A 158 29.40 60.15 -82.04
CA ILE A 158 29.53 61.21 -81.05
C ILE A 158 28.10 61.66 -80.74
N TRP A 159 27.53 61.16 -79.63
CA TRP A 159 26.37 61.78 -78.99
C TRP A 159 26.85 62.44 -77.71
N ASN A 160 26.96 63.75 -77.79
CA ASN A 160 27.03 64.64 -76.64
C ASN A 160 25.79 64.42 -75.78
N THR A 161 25.94 63.74 -74.64
CA THR A 161 24.93 63.72 -73.56
C THR A 161 25.61 63.88 -72.21
N ALA A 162 26.50 64.87 -72.09
CA ALA A 162 27.29 65.11 -70.88
C ALA A 162 26.50 65.78 -69.72
N GLU A 163 25.19 65.99 -69.87
CA GLU A 163 24.40 66.74 -68.87
C GLU A 163 23.20 65.98 -68.27
N LYS A 164 22.93 64.73 -68.68
CA LYS A 164 21.86 63.91 -68.06
C LYS A 164 22.35 62.75 -67.19
N ASP A 165 23.60 62.30 -67.35
CA ASP A 165 24.15 61.15 -66.62
C ASP A 165 24.71 61.48 -65.23
N LYS A 166 25.02 62.75 -64.93
CA LYS A 166 25.47 63.13 -63.57
C LYS A 166 24.34 63.09 -62.54
N CYS A 167 23.08 63.23 -62.96
CA CYS A 167 21.92 63.23 -62.05
C CYS A 167 21.54 61.81 -61.59
N SER A 168 21.65 60.82 -62.48
CA SER A 168 21.34 59.41 -62.19
C SER A 168 22.38 58.75 -61.28
N CYS A 169 23.66 59.10 -61.44
CA CYS A 169 24.74 58.53 -60.62
C CYS A 169 24.60 58.81 -59.12
N HIS A 170 24.06 59.97 -58.72
CA HIS A 170 23.87 60.32 -57.30
C HIS A 170 22.72 59.54 -56.66
N GLU A 171 21.60 59.38 -57.36
CA GLU A 171 20.47 58.56 -56.89
C GLU A 171 20.85 57.08 -56.77
N PHE A 172 21.63 56.57 -57.73
CA PHE A 172 22.11 55.19 -57.69
C PHE A 172 23.10 54.93 -56.54
N SER A 173 23.92 55.93 -56.19
CA SER A 173 24.84 55.83 -55.06
C SER A 173 24.13 55.97 -53.71
N LEU A 174 23.08 56.80 -53.60
CA LEU A 174 22.18 56.86 -52.44
C LEU A 174 21.45 55.53 -52.23
N LEU A 175 20.79 55.01 -53.28
CA LEU A 175 20.07 53.74 -53.22
C LEU A 175 20.98 52.58 -52.82
N LYS A 176 22.22 52.57 -53.31
CA LYS A 176 23.22 51.57 -52.90
C LYS A 176 23.62 51.70 -51.44
N SER A 177 23.79 52.93 -50.94
CA SER A 177 24.09 53.17 -49.52
C SER A 177 22.93 52.77 -48.60
N GLU A 178 21.69 53.01 -49.02
CA GLU A 178 20.49 52.56 -48.30
C GLU A 178 20.36 51.04 -48.32
N TYR A 179 20.62 50.39 -49.46
CA TYR A 179 20.66 48.94 -49.56
C TYR A 179 21.71 48.32 -48.65
N ASP A 180 22.94 48.86 -48.66
CA ASP A 180 24.03 48.35 -47.82
C ASP A 180 23.69 48.50 -46.33
N LYS A 181 23.11 49.66 -45.94
CA LYS A 181 22.62 49.92 -44.58
C LYS A 181 21.51 48.94 -44.18
N LEU A 182 20.51 48.73 -45.05
CA LEU A 182 19.42 47.79 -44.83
C LEU A 182 19.95 46.36 -44.70
N SER A 183 20.95 45.99 -45.51
CA SER A 183 21.57 44.66 -45.42
C SER A 183 22.25 44.45 -44.06
N LEU A 184 22.99 45.45 -43.57
CA LEU A 184 23.67 45.41 -42.26
C LEU A 184 22.66 45.27 -41.11
N GLU A 185 21.57 46.04 -41.17
CA GLU A 185 20.47 45.94 -40.21
C GLU A 185 19.83 44.55 -40.21
N LYS A 186 19.54 44.00 -41.39
CA LYS A 186 19.01 42.63 -41.51
C LYS A 186 19.99 41.56 -41.04
N TYR A 187 21.28 41.71 -41.30
CA TYR A 187 22.30 40.80 -40.76
C TYR A 187 22.38 40.87 -39.23
N SER A 188 22.24 42.06 -38.64
CA SER A 188 22.18 42.23 -37.19
C SER A 188 20.95 41.56 -36.60
N GLU A 189 19.77 41.80 -37.18
CA GLU A 189 18.49 41.19 -36.77
C GLU A 189 18.58 39.65 -36.83
N VAL A 190 19.12 39.09 -37.92
CA VAL A 190 19.32 37.64 -38.05
C VAL A 190 20.30 37.11 -37.00
N SER A 191 21.35 37.86 -36.67
CA SER A 191 22.32 37.47 -35.63
C SER A 191 21.68 37.45 -34.24
N GLU A 192 20.86 38.44 -33.91
CA GLU A 192 20.12 38.52 -32.65
C GLU A 192 19.12 37.37 -32.52
N LEU A 193 18.32 37.10 -33.56
CA LEU A 193 17.37 35.98 -33.59
C LEU A 193 18.07 34.63 -33.42
N LEU A 194 19.28 34.47 -33.98
CA LEU A 194 20.05 33.25 -33.84
C LEU A 194 20.56 33.06 -32.41
N ALA A 195 20.94 34.16 -31.74
CA ALA A 195 21.30 34.15 -30.32
C ALA A 195 20.09 33.80 -29.43
N GLU A 196 18.93 34.39 -29.71
CA GLU A 196 17.68 34.09 -28.99
C GLU A 196 17.26 32.63 -29.18
N LYS A 197 17.31 32.12 -30.42
CA LYS A 197 17.05 30.70 -30.71
C LYS A 197 17.96 29.78 -29.88
N LYS A 198 19.26 30.09 -29.79
CA LYS A 198 20.20 29.31 -28.96
C LYS A 198 19.83 29.37 -27.48
N PHE A 199 19.44 30.53 -26.98
CA PHE A 199 19.01 30.70 -25.59
C PHE A 199 17.75 29.89 -25.29
N VAL A 200 16.70 30.02 -26.09
CA VAL A 200 15.43 29.28 -25.92
C VAL A 200 15.66 27.77 -26.02
N TRP A 201 16.48 27.33 -26.97
CA TRP A 201 16.84 25.91 -27.10
C TRP A 201 17.58 25.38 -25.86
N ASN A 202 18.49 26.17 -25.30
CA ASN A 202 19.19 25.80 -24.07
C ASN A 202 18.21 25.69 -22.88
N GLN A 203 17.28 26.64 -22.74
CA GLN A 203 16.26 26.61 -21.71
C GLN A 203 15.34 25.39 -21.84
N TYR A 204 14.90 25.10 -23.07
CA TYR A 204 14.11 23.90 -23.37
C TYR A 204 14.85 22.64 -22.95
N LYS A 205 16.14 22.53 -23.27
CA LYS A 205 16.97 21.36 -22.94
C LYS A 205 17.16 21.17 -21.43
N ILE A 206 17.31 22.25 -20.67
CA ILE A 206 17.38 22.19 -19.20
C ILE A 206 16.05 21.67 -18.63
N MET A 207 14.94 22.21 -19.12
CA MET A 207 13.60 21.82 -18.69
C MET A 207 13.29 20.35 -19.05
N GLU A 208 13.63 19.91 -20.26
CA GLU A 208 13.51 18.53 -20.71
C GLU A 208 14.29 17.57 -19.81
N ASN A 209 15.52 17.91 -19.45
CA ASN A 209 16.34 17.11 -18.54
C ASN A 209 15.73 17.03 -17.13
N ASP A 210 15.20 18.13 -16.58
CA ASP A 210 14.56 18.16 -15.27
C ASP A 210 13.30 17.27 -15.24
N TYR A 211 12.43 17.38 -16.26
CA TYR A 211 11.26 16.52 -16.36
C TYR A 211 11.63 15.05 -16.54
N THR A 212 12.65 14.76 -17.35
CA THR A 212 13.15 13.38 -17.53
C THR A 212 13.69 12.81 -16.22
N ALA A 213 14.40 13.60 -15.41
CA ALA A 213 14.90 13.18 -14.11
C ALA A 213 13.76 12.93 -13.10
N LYS A 214 12.76 13.82 -13.07
CA LYS A 214 11.56 13.65 -12.24
C LYS A 214 10.78 12.39 -12.63
N LEU A 215 10.63 12.14 -13.94
CA LEU A 215 9.95 10.96 -14.46
C LEU A 215 10.64 9.67 -14.01
N LYS A 216 11.97 9.58 -14.19
CA LYS A 216 12.75 8.41 -13.73
C LYS A 216 12.67 8.19 -12.22
N THR A 217 12.64 9.26 -11.44
CA THR A 217 12.49 9.18 -9.98
C THR A 217 11.12 8.60 -9.61
N LYS A 218 10.05 9.07 -10.26
CA LYS A 218 8.69 8.57 -10.04
C LYS A 218 8.53 7.12 -10.48
N GLU A 219 9.16 6.74 -11.58
CA GLU A 219 9.19 5.36 -12.07
C GLU A 219 9.84 4.42 -11.04
N ALA A 220 11.00 4.80 -10.49
CA ALA A 220 11.66 4.03 -9.44
C ALA A 220 10.84 3.94 -8.13
N GLU A 221 10.12 5.00 -7.75
CA GLU A 221 9.21 4.98 -6.60
C GLU A 221 8.05 3.98 -6.81
N VAL A 222 7.47 3.95 -8.01
CA VAL A 222 6.40 3.03 -8.39
C VAL A 222 6.90 1.58 -8.41
N GLU A 223 8.08 1.33 -8.98
CA GLU A 223 8.68 -0.01 -9.01
C GLU A 223 8.89 -0.55 -7.58
N LYS A 224 9.46 0.27 -6.70
CA LYS A 224 9.64 -0.07 -5.27
C LYS A 224 8.31 -0.31 -4.55
N ALA A 225 7.26 0.44 -4.87
CA ALA A 225 5.93 0.22 -4.31
C ALA A 225 5.35 -1.12 -4.79
N ASN A 226 5.50 -1.45 -6.07
CA ASN A 226 5.06 -2.71 -6.65
C ASN A 226 5.78 -3.91 -6.02
N GLU A 227 7.08 -3.81 -5.76
CA GLU A 227 7.82 -4.86 -5.04
C GLU A 227 7.24 -5.10 -3.64
N LYS A 228 6.92 -4.04 -2.89
CA LYS A 228 6.30 -4.15 -1.58
C LYS A 228 4.92 -4.80 -1.64
N ILE A 229 4.10 -4.42 -2.63
CA ILE A 229 2.79 -5.03 -2.87
C ILE A 229 2.96 -6.53 -3.12
N LYS A 230 3.93 -6.91 -3.97
CA LYS A 230 4.20 -8.32 -4.27
C LYS A 230 4.56 -9.11 -3.01
N VAL A 231 5.44 -8.59 -2.16
CA VAL A 231 5.80 -9.22 -0.87
C VAL A 231 4.59 -9.36 0.04
N LEU A 232 3.76 -8.33 0.14
CA LEU A 232 2.56 -8.35 0.98
C LEU A 232 1.53 -9.36 0.48
N VAL A 233 1.31 -9.43 -0.83
CA VAL A 233 0.40 -10.42 -1.46
C VAL A 233 0.88 -11.84 -1.19
N SER A 234 2.17 -12.13 -1.39
CA SER A 234 2.73 -13.46 -1.08
C SER A 234 2.57 -13.81 0.41
N GLY A 235 2.75 -12.85 1.31
CA GLY A 235 2.51 -13.04 2.75
C GLY A 235 1.04 -13.34 3.06
N MET A 236 0.10 -12.64 2.43
CA MET A 236 -1.33 -12.90 2.57
C MET A 236 -1.73 -14.28 2.07
N GLU A 237 -1.19 -14.72 0.92
CA GLU A 237 -1.46 -16.04 0.36
C GLU A 237 -0.94 -17.17 1.26
N GLN A 238 0.24 -16.98 1.86
CA GLN A 238 0.81 -17.92 2.82
C GLN A 238 -0.06 -18.03 4.08
N LEU A 239 -0.46 -16.90 4.68
CA LEU A 239 -1.33 -16.88 5.85
C LEU A 239 -2.68 -17.54 5.56
N ARG A 240 -3.27 -17.27 4.40
CA ARG A 240 -4.52 -17.90 3.97
C ARG A 240 -4.37 -19.43 3.88
N SER A 241 -3.26 -19.90 3.33
CA SER A 241 -2.98 -21.34 3.20
C SER A 241 -2.78 -22.01 4.56
N GLU A 242 -2.04 -21.37 5.47
CA GLU A 242 -1.87 -21.84 6.85
C GLU A 242 -3.20 -21.89 7.61
N ASN A 243 -4.09 -20.92 7.37
CA ASN A 243 -5.40 -20.90 7.99
C ASN A 243 -6.27 -22.08 7.51
N TYR A 244 -6.30 -22.35 6.21
CA TYR A 244 -6.98 -23.54 5.67
C TYR A 244 -6.45 -24.85 6.25
N GLU A 245 -5.14 -24.95 6.47
CA GLU A 245 -4.54 -26.13 7.11
C GLU A 245 -4.98 -26.28 8.57
N LYS A 246 -5.05 -25.18 9.32
CA LYS A 246 -5.55 -25.17 10.70
C LYS A 246 -7.03 -25.54 10.76
N ASP A 247 -7.86 -24.99 9.88
CA ASP A 247 -9.29 -25.30 9.80
C ASP A 247 -9.53 -26.78 9.48
N SER A 248 -8.73 -27.35 8.57
CA SER A 248 -8.75 -28.79 8.27
C SER A 248 -8.42 -29.65 9.50
N LYS A 249 -7.37 -29.29 10.25
CA LYS A 249 -6.99 -29.98 11.49
C LYS A 249 -8.05 -29.83 12.59
N ILE A 250 -8.70 -28.68 12.69
CA ILE A 250 -9.81 -28.45 13.61
C ILE A 250 -10.96 -29.41 13.28
N CYS A 251 -11.36 -29.50 12.01
CA CYS A 251 -12.41 -30.44 11.58
C CYS A 251 -12.05 -31.90 11.92
N GLU A 252 -10.78 -32.30 11.71
CA GLU A 252 -10.32 -33.65 12.04
C GLU A 252 -10.39 -33.93 13.56
N LEU A 253 -9.98 -32.97 14.38
CA LEU A 253 -10.05 -33.09 15.84
C LEU A 253 -11.48 -33.11 16.36
N GLU A 254 -12.36 -32.27 15.81
CA GLU A 254 -13.79 -32.26 16.14
C GLU A 254 -14.44 -33.61 15.83
N SER A 255 -14.11 -34.21 14.67
CA SER A 255 -14.59 -35.56 14.32
C SER A 255 -14.14 -36.61 15.32
N LYS A 256 -12.86 -36.60 15.73
CA LYS A 256 -12.33 -37.55 16.72
C LYS A 256 -12.96 -37.37 18.10
N ILE A 257 -13.25 -36.13 18.50
CA ILE A 257 -13.96 -35.85 19.76
C ILE A 257 -15.38 -36.44 19.69
N ALA A 258 -16.10 -36.22 18.60
CA ALA A 258 -17.45 -36.78 18.42
C ALA A 258 -17.46 -38.31 18.46
N GLU A 259 -16.47 -38.96 17.85
CA GLU A 259 -16.28 -40.42 17.89
C GLU A 259 -16.04 -40.91 19.33
N MET A 260 -15.07 -40.32 20.04
CA MET A 260 -14.79 -40.68 21.44
C MET A 260 -15.98 -40.43 22.37
N GLU A 261 -16.77 -39.37 22.12
CA GLU A 261 -18.01 -39.12 22.88
C GLU A 261 -19.07 -40.20 22.64
N ALA A 262 -19.20 -40.69 21.40
CA ALA A 262 -20.11 -41.77 21.06
C ALA A 262 -19.66 -43.10 21.70
N GLU A 263 -18.36 -43.41 21.65
CA GLU A 263 -17.77 -44.56 22.33
C GLU A 263 -17.99 -44.50 23.85
N THR A 264 -17.73 -43.34 24.46
CA THR A 264 -17.95 -43.13 25.91
C THR A 264 -19.42 -43.33 26.29
N LYS A 265 -20.36 -42.83 25.49
CA LYS A 265 -21.80 -43.06 25.68
C LYS A 265 -22.16 -44.54 25.55
N SER A 266 -21.53 -45.27 24.63
CA SER A 266 -21.71 -46.71 24.45
C SER A 266 -21.23 -47.50 25.68
N LEU A 267 -19.97 -47.26 26.11
CA LEU A 267 -19.37 -47.92 27.27
C LEU A 267 -20.16 -47.65 28.56
N ASN A 268 -20.66 -46.42 28.76
CA ASN A 268 -21.50 -46.10 29.91
C ASN A 268 -22.81 -46.90 29.93
N LYS A 269 -23.41 -47.19 28.76
CA LYS A 269 -24.61 -48.05 28.67
C LYS A 269 -24.26 -49.49 29.04
N GLU A 270 -23.14 -50.00 28.54
CA GLU A 270 -22.66 -51.36 28.86
C GLU A 270 -22.36 -51.52 30.35
N ILE A 271 -21.65 -50.57 30.96
CA ILE A 271 -21.39 -50.53 32.41
C ILE A 271 -22.70 -50.54 33.20
N SER A 272 -23.69 -49.75 32.78
CA SER A 272 -25.00 -49.72 33.42
C SER A 272 -25.72 -51.07 33.32
N GLY A 273 -25.65 -51.72 32.15
CA GLY A 273 -26.20 -53.07 31.93
C GLY A 273 -25.55 -54.13 32.82
N LEU A 274 -24.22 -54.20 32.81
CA LEU A 274 -23.44 -55.12 33.65
C LEU A 274 -23.70 -54.88 35.14
N SER A 275 -23.88 -53.63 35.56
CA SER A 275 -24.21 -53.28 36.95
C SER A 275 -25.56 -53.88 37.37
N VAL A 276 -26.56 -53.86 36.49
CA VAL A 276 -27.88 -54.47 36.73
C VAL A 276 -27.79 -56.01 36.79
N GLU A 277 -26.99 -56.62 35.90
CA GLU A 277 -26.75 -58.07 35.93
C GLU A 277 -26.06 -58.52 37.22
N LEU A 278 -25.02 -57.80 37.66
CA LEU A 278 -24.34 -58.06 38.93
C LEU A 278 -25.28 -57.97 40.13
N GLU A 279 -26.16 -56.97 40.15
CA GLU A 279 -27.16 -56.82 41.22
C GLU A 279 -28.16 -58.01 41.22
N SER A 280 -28.52 -58.50 40.04
CA SER A 280 -29.39 -59.67 39.86
C SER A 280 -28.72 -60.96 40.36
N LEU A 281 -27.44 -61.16 40.02
CA LEU A 281 -26.63 -62.28 40.51
C LEU A 281 -26.44 -62.23 42.03
N ARG A 282 -26.21 -61.05 42.61
CA ARG A 282 -26.11 -60.87 44.07
C ARG A 282 -27.42 -61.28 44.76
N LYS A 283 -28.57 -60.90 44.19
CA LYS A 283 -29.89 -61.32 44.71
C LYS A 283 -30.11 -62.83 44.62
N LEU A 284 -29.65 -63.47 43.53
CA LEU A 284 -29.68 -64.92 43.36
C LEU A 284 -28.76 -65.63 44.37
N GLN A 285 -27.54 -65.12 44.58
CA GLN A 285 -26.57 -65.67 45.54
C GLN A 285 -27.04 -65.54 46.99
N ASN A 286 -27.70 -64.43 47.35
CA ASN A 286 -28.25 -64.23 48.69
C ASN A 286 -29.44 -65.15 49.00
N ASN A 287 -30.02 -65.83 48.01
CA ASN A 287 -31.08 -66.82 48.20
C ASN A 287 -30.56 -68.26 48.29
N ASN A 288 -29.28 -68.53 47.98
CA ASN A 288 -28.66 -69.86 48.04
C ASN A 288 -27.17 -69.77 48.39
N VAL A 289 -26.81 -69.58 49.67
CA VAL A 289 -25.50 -70.03 50.17
C VAL A 289 -25.59 -70.45 51.65
N THR A 290 -25.52 -71.77 51.88
CA THR A 290 -24.86 -72.34 53.05
C THR A 290 -23.35 -72.23 52.83
N PRO A 291 -22.54 -71.68 53.76
CA PRO A 291 -21.12 -71.54 53.55
C PRO A 291 -20.43 -72.91 53.69
N VAL A 292 -19.91 -73.46 52.61
CA VAL A 292 -19.04 -74.64 52.66
C VAL A 292 -17.64 -74.19 53.08
N LEU A 293 -17.37 -74.38 54.37
CA LEU A 293 -16.07 -74.19 55.00
C LEU A 293 -15.22 -75.43 54.71
N ASN A 294 -14.46 -75.44 53.62
CA ASN A 294 -13.52 -76.53 53.34
C ASN A 294 -12.19 -76.28 54.06
N HIS A 295 -11.98 -77.05 55.13
CA HIS A 295 -10.69 -77.34 55.75
C HIS A 295 -9.73 -77.99 54.74
N CYS A 296 -8.46 -77.57 54.74
CA CYS A 296 -7.37 -78.36 54.16
C CYS A 296 -6.28 -78.58 55.22
N SER A 297 -6.02 -79.86 55.49
CA SER A 297 -4.96 -80.39 56.35
C SER A 297 -3.65 -80.57 55.57
N ASP A 298 -2.54 -80.49 56.31
CA ASP A 298 -1.15 -80.69 55.91
C ASP A 298 -0.85 -81.99 55.12
N GLY A 299 0.11 -81.92 54.19
CA GLY A 299 0.65 -83.07 53.46
C GLY A 299 1.85 -82.74 52.56
N ASN A 300 3.05 -82.85 53.11
CA ASN A 300 4.38 -82.56 52.58
C ASN A 300 4.84 -83.43 51.37
N LYS A 301 5.39 -82.82 50.28
CA LYS A 301 6.75 -83.03 49.67
C LYS A 301 6.87 -82.81 48.14
N ALA A 302 7.71 -81.82 47.81
CA ALA A 302 8.73 -81.73 46.75
C ALA A 302 8.45 -82.12 45.28
N SER A 303 8.56 -81.15 44.36
CA SER A 303 9.67 -81.06 43.38
C SER A 303 9.57 -79.72 42.62
N GLY A 304 10.71 -79.11 42.33
CA GLY A 304 10.80 -77.70 41.95
C GLY A 304 10.68 -77.43 40.45
N LEU A 305 10.28 -76.19 40.13
CA LEU A 305 10.87 -75.34 39.09
C LEU A 305 10.19 -73.97 39.16
N GLY A 306 10.97 -72.96 39.59
CA GLY A 306 10.48 -71.63 39.86
C GLY A 306 10.25 -70.81 38.58
N ILE A 307 9.03 -70.32 38.41
CA ILE A 307 8.72 -69.24 37.47
C ILE A 307 7.80 -68.21 38.16
N LYS A 308 8.39 -67.03 38.37
CA LYS A 308 7.82 -65.66 38.35
C LYS A 308 6.69 -65.32 39.34
N SER A 309 7.06 -64.61 40.41
CA SER A 309 6.19 -63.74 41.19
C SER A 309 6.30 -62.30 40.68
N ILE A 310 5.21 -61.75 40.12
CA ILE A 310 5.02 -60.29 39.98
C ILE A 310 3.99 -59.86 41.00
N LYS A 311 4.48 -59.08 41.96
CA LYS A 311 3.75 -58.47 43.06
C LYS A 311 3.12 -57.16 42.58
N SER A 312 1.83 -57.06 42.81
CA SER A 312 0.97 -55.88 42.73
C SER A 312 1.54 -54.62 43.38
N ARG A 313 1.50 -53.48 42.67
CA ARG A 313 1.58 -52.13 43.24
C ARG A 313 0.86 -51.10 42.36
N SER A 314 -0.20 -50.51 42.93
CA SER A 314 -0.53 -49.08 42.94
C SER A 314 -0.17 -48.24 41.70
N MET A 315 -1.18 -47.88 40.90
CA MET A 315 -1.10 -46.83 39.88
C MET A 315 -1.06 -45.44 40.54
N ILE A 316 0.12 -44.84 40.57
CA ILE A 316 0.32 -43.39 40.68
C ILE A 316 0.48 -42.87 39.25
N VAL A 317 -0.38 -41.93 38.87
CA VAL A 317 -0.30 -41.20 37.61
C VAL A 317 0.97 -40.35 37.60
N GLN A 318 1.93 -40.71 36.76
CA GLN A 318 2.97 -39.79 36.31
C GLN A 318 2.89 -39.61 34.80
N LYS A 319 2.78 -38.33 34.47
CA LYS A 319 2.76 -37.70 33.16
C LYS A 319 4.16 -37.80 32.55
N GLU A 320 4.33 -38.57 31.48
CA GLU A 320 5.58 -38.57 30.71
C GLU A 320 5.27 -38.35 29.23
N ILE A 321 5.75 -37.21 28.75
CA ILE A 321 5.76 -36.77 27.36
C ILE A 321 6.93 -37.49 26.68
N ARG A 322 6.68 -38.16 25.55
CA ARG A 322 7.74 -38.55 24.60
C ARG A 322 7.54 -37.80 23.29
N THR A 323 8.60 -37.11 22.91
CA THR A 323 8.79 -36.44 21.63
C THR A 323 9.13 -37.48 20.54
N PRO A 324 8.63 -37.36 19.30
CA PRO A 324 9.06 -38.19 18.17
C PRO A 324 10.39 -37.74 17.58
N GLU A 325 11.03 -38.69 16.91
CA GLU A 325 12.31 -38.64 16.23
C GLU A 325 12.44 -37.53 15.17
N GLN A 326 13.70 -37.11 15.00
CA GLN A 326 14.20 -36.13 14.04
C GLN A 326 14.73 -36.87 12.79
N PRO A 327 14.62 -36.32 11.56
CA PRO A 327 15.55 -36.63 10.48
C PRO A 327 16.68 -35.60 10.37
N ALA A 328 17.85 -36.11 10.05
CA ALA A 328 19.14 -35.43 10.07
C ALA A 328 19.33 -34.37 8.97
N ALA A 329 19.97 -33.24 9.33
CA ALA A 329 20.93 -32.54 8.47
C ALA A 329 21.82 -31.56 9.29
N LYS A 330 23.11 -31.90 9.37
CA LYS A 330 24.34 -31.10 9.52
C LYS A 330 24.24 -29.67 10.11
N SER A 331 24.88 -29.46 11.26
CA SER A 331 25.64 -28.22 11.52
C SER A 331 26.83 -28.48 12.45
N SER A 332 27.99 -28.00 12.00
CA SER A 332 29.23 -27.89 12.76
C SER A 332 29.12 -26.84 13.87
N GLU A 333 29.91 -27.07 14.91
CA GLU A 333 30.60 -26.08 15.73
C GLU A 333 30.09 -25.80 17.16
N ARG A 334 30.99 -26.13 18.09
CA ARG A 334 30.96 -25.98 19.55
C ARG A 334 30.90 -24.50 19.96
N GLY A 335 30.16 -24.22 21.03
CA GLY A 335 30.38 -23.01 21.83
C GLY A 335 29.60 -23.00 23.14
N LYS A 336 30.21 -23.50 24.22
CA LYS A 336 29.70 -23.38 25.60
C LYS A 336 29.81 -21.92 26.09
N ARG A 337 28.81 -21.40 26.83
CA ARG A 337 28.98 -20.76 28.17
C ARG A 337 27.73 -20.02 28.70
N SER A 338 27.34 -20.45 29.90
CA SER A 338 26.91 -19.69 31.11
C SER A 338 25.65 -18.82 31.16
N MET A 339 24.90 -19.10 32.24
CA MET A 339 23.77 -18.39 32.84
C MET A 339 24.05 -16.93 33.23
N LYS A 340 23.05 -16.05 33.05
CA LYS A 340 22.71 -14.96 34.00
C LYS A 340 21.31 -14.42 33.72
N ARG A 341 20.47 -14.35 34.75
CA ARG A 341 19.16 -13.69 34.77
C ARG A 341 19.33 -12.18 34.54
N LYS A 342 18.48 -11.57 33.70
CA LYS A 342 18.10 -10.14 33.76
C LYS A 342 16.66 -9.96 33.28
N GLU A 343 15.96 -9.06 33.97
CA GLU A 343 14.58 -8.60 33.76
C GLU A 343 14.23 -8.22 32.30
N PRO A 344 12.95 -8.26 31.94
CA PRO A 344 12.49 -7.85 30.61
C PRO A 344 12.60 -6.32 30.44
N PRO A 345 12.99 -5.82 29.25
CA PRO A 345 13.11 -4.40 29.00
C PRO A 345 11.73 -3.77 28.78
N VAL A 346 11.41 -2.78 29.60
CA VAL A 346 10.37 -1.77 29.33
C VAL A 346 10.76 -1.04 28.05
N ILE A 347 9.90 -1.10 27.03
CA ILE A 347 10.08 -0.37 25.76
C ILE A 347 9.71 1.09 26.02
N PRO A 348 10.63 2.07 25.89
CA PRO A 348 10.26 3.48 25.91
C PRO A 348 9.61 3.84 24.58
N ILE A 349 8.46 4.51 24.64
CA ILE A 349 7.82 5.15 23.49
C ILE A 349 8.76 6.26 23.01
N VAL A 350 9.45 6.02 21.89
CA VAL A 350 10.32 7.00 21.23
C VAL A 350 9.54 7.67 20.11
N THR A 351 9.07 8.88 20.36
CA THR A 351 8.73 9.85 19.29
C THR A 351 9.92 10.03 18.35
N PRO A 352 9.74 10.02 17.02
CA PRO A 352 10.86 10.12 16.08
C PRO A 352 11.53 11.49 16.17
N LYS A 353 12.77 11.52 16.65
CA LYS A 353 13.63 12.70 16.64
C LYS A 353 14.06 12.99 15.21
N LEU A 354 13.60 14.12 14.66
CA LEU A 354 13.89 14.58 13.29
C LEU A 354 15.35 15.02 13.05
N PHE A 355 16.19 15.05 14.09
CA PHE A 355 17.61 15.36 13.95
C PHE A 355 18.46 14.48 14.87
N SER A 356 19.53 13.90 14.33
CA SER A 356 20.55 13.24 15.15
C SER A 356 21.33 14.30 15.94
N SER A 357 21.74 13.94 17.15
CA SER A 357 22.49 14.81 18.08
C SER A 357 23.82 15.36 17.51
N SER A 358 24.22 14.95 16.32
CA SER A 358 25.42 15.39 15.62
C SER A 358 25.18 16.43 14.52
N PHE A 359 23.94 16.90 14.32
CA PHE A 359 23.65 17.93 13.32
C PHE A 359 24.20 19.31 13.77
N LYS A 360 25.27 19.78 13.10
CA LYS A 360 25.81 21.13 13.27
C LYS A 360 25.20 22.06 12.21
N VAL A 361 24.45 23.06 12.67
CA VAL A 361 23.89 24.12 11.82
C VAL A 361 25.03 24.97 11.23
N PRO A 362 25.10 25.15 9.89
CA PRO A 362 26.08 26.05 9.28
C PRO A 362 25.83 27.49 9.72
N LYS A 363 26.84 28.14 10.31
CA LYS A 363 26.75 29.55 10.69
C LYS A 363 26.85 30.43 9.45
N LEU A 364 25.79 31.18 9.16
CA LEU A 364 25.82 32.25 8.16
C LEU A 364 26.70 33.39 8.70
N LYS A 365 27.64 33.87 7.87
CA LYS A 365 28.46 35.05 8.16
C LYS A 365 27.56 36.30 8.11
N SER A 366 27.49 37.04 9.20
CA SER A 366 26.84 38.36 9.22
C SER A 366 27.66 39.35 8.39
N SER A 367 27.16 39.71 7.22
CA SER A 367 27.63 40.87 6.46
C SER A 367 26.90 42.12 6.93
N ALA A 368 27.54 42.96 7.74
CA ALA A 368 27.18 44.37 7.87
C ALA A 368 28.29 45.14 8.59
N LYS A 369 29.12 45.85 7.81
CA LYS A 369 29.70 47.13 8.25
C LYS A 369 29.93 48.00 7.02
N VAL A 370 28.84 48.62 6.56
CA VAL A 370 28.94 49.80 5.69
C VAL A 370 29.36 50.95 6.59
N ARG A 371 30.59 51.45 6.40
CA ARG A 371 31.00 52.79 6.85
C ARG A 371 30.57 53.75 5.74
N ASN A 372 29.58 54.58 6.04
CA ASN A 372 29.42 55.84 5.33
C ASN A 372 30.38 56.84 5.98
N ASP A 373 31.36 57.29 5.21
CA ASP A 373 32.02 58.58 5.42
C ASP A 373 31.83 59.38 4.14
N ARG A 374 31.28 60.59 4.33
CA ARG A 374 30.97 61.69 3.41
C ARG A 374 29.60 61.70 2.74
#